data_AF-B8G863-F1
#
_entry.id   AF-B8G863-F1
#
_cell.length_a   1.000
_cell.length_b   1.000
_cell.length_c   1.000
_cell.angle_alpha   90.00
_cell.angle_beta   90.00
_cell.angle_gamma   90.00
#
_symmetry.space_group_name_H-M   'P 1'
#
loop_
_entity.id
_entity.type
_entity.pdbx_description
1 polymer ?
#
loop_
_entity_poly.entity_id
_entity_poly.type
_entity_poly.pdbx_seq_one_letter_code
_entity_poly.pdbx_strand_id
1 'polypeptide(L)'
;METIIALASSLGLATATGLNAYLPLLTVSVLSRLGLIQLSEPFDLLAHPITMIVLAVLAILDFIGDKVPAVDSVFHIIGLVISPIAGAIVALAAAQDVVAIHPAVVAIAAIIAAAGTQSARASIRPAVTAATGGTANSLLSFFEDALAFVLSLLAIFLPVIAFIITLILAFVAYRLIRGAVRIWREAKLNRNGIARPF
;
A
#
# COMPACT_ATOMS: atom_id res chain seq x y z
N MET A 1 -21.76 -12.53 -7.55
CA MET A 1 -21.55 -11.07 -7.66
C MET A 1 -20.90 -10.53 -6.40
N GLU A 2 -21.40 -10.91 -5.23
CA GLU A 2 -20.86 -10.50 -3.92
C GLU A 2 -19.37 -10.80 -3.73
N THR A 3 -18.90 -12.00 -4.10
CA THR A 3 -17.47 -12.35 -4.01
C THR A 3 -16.57 -11.44 -4.86
N ILE A 4 -17.02 -11.01 -6.04
CA ILE A 4 -16.23 -10.10 -6.90
C ILE A 4 -16.13 -8.72 -6.24
N ILE A 5 -17.22 -8.24 -5.66
CA ILE A 5 -17.27 -6.95 -4.96
C ILE A 5 -16.36 -6.99 -3.72
N ALA A 6 -16.44 -8.06 -2.92
CA ALA A 6 -15.59 -8.24 -1.75
C ALA A 6 -14.09 -8.29 -2.13
N LEU A 7 -13.73 -9.03 -3.18
CA LEU A 7 -12.34 -9.07 -3.68
C LEU A 7 -11.88 -7.70 -4.21
N ALA A 8 -12.76 -6.98 -4.90
CA ALA A 8 -12.49 -5.63 -5.37
C ALA A 8 -12.20 -4.67 -4.19
N SER A 9 -13.00 -4.75 -3.12
CA SER A 9 -12.76 -4.01 -1.87
C SER A 9 -11.44 -4.41 -1.21
N SER A 10 -11.21 -5.71 -1.01
CA SER A 10 -10.01 -6.23 -0.36
C SER A 10 -8.74 -5.80 -1.10
N LEU A 11 -8.71 -5.89 -2.44
CA LEU A 11 -7.56 -5.50 -3.25
C LEU A 11 -7.40 -3.97 -3.33
N GLY A 12 -8.49 -3.22 -3.38
CA GLY A 12 -8.49 -1.76 -3.30
C GLY A 12 -7.86 -1.26 -2.00
N LEU A 13 -8.31 -1.80 -0.88
CA LEU A 13 -7.76 -1.50 0.44
C LEU A 13 -6.30 -1.94 0.57
N ALA A 14 -5.95 -3.13 0.10
CA ALA A 14 -4.56 -3.60 0.10
C ALA A 14 -3.65 -2.67 -0.71
N THR A 15 -4.10 -2.21 -1.88
CA THR A 15 -3.35 -1.25 -2.69
C THR A 15 -3.18 0.08 -1.96
N ALA A 16 -4.23 0.57 -1.29
CA ALA A 16 -4.15 1.76 -0.46
C ALA A 16 -3.12 1.62 0.68
N THR A 17 -2.98 0.43 1.29
CA THR A 17 -1.96 0.20 2.33
C THR A 17 -0.53 0.31 1.81
N GLY A 18 -0.30 0.05 0.52
CA GLY A 18 1.00 0.30 -0.10
C GLY A 18 1.27 1.78 -0.40
N LEU A 19 0.26 2.65 -0.34
CA LEU A 19 0.41 4.11 -0.39
C LEU A 19 0.55 4.74 1.01
N ASN A 20 -0.07 4.15 2.02
CA ASN A 20 0.15 4.48 3.42
C ASN A 20 -0.30 3.27 4.26
N ALA A 21 0.57 2.71 5.09
CA ALA A 21 0.22 1.48 5.81
C ALA A 21 -0.86 1.69 6.88
N TYR A 22 -0.92 2.88 7.48
CA TYR A 22 -1.70 3.14 8.69
C TYR A 22 -3.04 3.81 8.40
N LEU A 23 -3.12 4.71 7.41
CA LEU A 23 -4.34 5.43 7.06
C LEU A 23 -5.50 4.51 6.63
N PRO A 24 -5.31 3.48 5.78
CA PRO A 24 -6.37 2.54 5.43
C PRO A 24 -6.83 1.71 6.61
N LEU A 25 -5.90 1.24 7.46
CA LEU A 25 -6.22 0.55 8.70
C LEU A 25 -7.08 1.43 9.61
N LEU A 26 -6.65 2.68 9.86
CA LEU A 26 -7.39 3.64 10.66
C LEU A 26 -8.76 3.95 10.06
N THR A 27 -8.85 4.09 8.73
CA THR A 27 -10.12 4.35 8.02
C THR A 27 -11.10 3.21 8.26
N VAL A 28 -10.65 1.96 8.09
CA VAL A 28 -11.46 0.77 8.35
C VAL A 28 -11.87 0.66 9.82
N SER A 29 -10.94 0.92 10.75
CA SER A 29 -11.23 0.96 12.18
C SER A 29 -12.31 1.98 12.54
N VAL A 30 -12.19 3.22 12.05
CA VAL A 30 -13.17 4.30 12.31
C VAL A 30 -14.53 3.95 11.71
N LEU A 31 -14.58 3.50 10.46
CA LEU A 31 -15.83 3.15 9.80
C LEU A 31 -16.52 1.96 10.49
N SER A 32 -15.74 0.98 10.96
CA SER A 32 -16.29 -0.13 11.75
C SER A 32 -16.85 0.36 13.08
N ARG A 33 -16.14 1.26 13.78
CA ARG A 33 -16.60 1.84 15.04
C ARG A 33 -17.87 2.69 14.90
N LEU A 34 -18.05 3.33 13.74
CA LEU A 34 -19.27 4.07 13.38
C LEU A 34 -20.43 3.16 12.95
N GLY A 35 -20.22 1.84 12.87
CA GLY A 35 -21.22 0.87 12.42
C GLY A 35 -21.48 0.89 10.92
N LEU A 36 -20.60 1.52 10.13
CA LEU A 36 -20.75 1.62 8.67
C LEU A 36 -20.25 0.37 7.94
N ILE A 37 -19.33 -0.38 8.56
CA ILE A 37 -18.83 -1.67 8.06
C ILE A 37 -18.72 -2.67 9.21
N GLN A 38 -18.81 -3.95 8.88
CA GLN A 38 -18.55 -5.05 9.82
C GLN A 38 -17.23 -5.73 9.46
N LEU A 39 -16.41 -6.00 10.47
CA LEU A 39 -15.14 -6.69 10.33
C LEU A 39 -15.32 -8.14 10.78
N SER A 40 -14.68 -9.06 10.06
CA SER A 40 -14.61 -10.47 10.46
C SER A 40 -13.65 -10.65 11.63
N GLU A 41 -13.93 -11.58 12.54
CA GLU A 41 -12.95 -12.03 13.52
C GLU A 41 -11.71 -12.63 12.81
N PRO A 42 -10.49 -12.44 13.34
CA PRO A 42 -10.11 -11.71 14.55
C PRO A 42 -9.79 -10.21 14.32
N PHE A 43 -10.22 -9.66 13.18
CA PHE A 43 -9.88 -8.29 12.77
C PHE A 43 -10.83 -7.24 13.32
N ASP A 44 -11.90 -7.65 14.00
CA ASP A 44 -12.78 -6.80 14.81
C ASP A 44 -12.02 -6.03 15.92
N LEU A 45 -10.87 -6.56 16.37
CA LEU A 45 -9.91 -5.85 17.23
C LEU A 45 -9.46 -4.48 16.67
N LEU A 46 -9.55 -4.26 15.36
CA LEU A 46 -9.29 -2.96 14.74
C LEU A 46 -10.26 -1.87 15.21
N ALA A 47 -11.49 -2.23 15.61
CA ALA A 47 -12.48 -1.28 16.13
C ALA A 47 -12.30 -0.97 17.63
N HIS A 48 -11.38 -1.68 18.31
CA HIS A 48 -11.10 -1.45 19.72
C HIS A 48 -10.48 -0.05 19.94
N PRO A 49 -10.94 0.75 20.94
CA PRO A 49 -10.50 2.13 21.11
C PRO A 49 -8.97 2.30 21.20
N ILE A 50 -8.29 1.36 21.88
CA ILE A 50 -6.83 1.40 22.03
C ILE A 50 -6.15 1.20 20.67
N THR A 51 -6.60 0.22 19.88
CA THR A 51 -6.06 -0.04 18.54
C THR A 51 -6.22 1.19 17.63
N MET A 52 -7.39 1.83 17.68
CA MET A 52 -7.65 3.07 16.93
C MET A 52 -6.70 4.20 17.32
N ILE A 53 -6.48 4.41 18.62
CA ILE A 53 -5.55 5.45 19.10
C ILE A 53 -4.13 5.15 18.62
N VAL A 54 -3.68 3.90 18.72
CA VAL A 54 -2.35 3.49 18.24
C VAL A 54 -2.23 3.72 16.72
N LEU A 55 -3.22 3.32 15.93
CA LEU A 55 -3.25 3.55 14.48
C LEU A 55 -3.25 5.05 14.14
N ALA A 56 -3.99 5.87 14.89
CA ALA A 56 -4.01 7.32 14.71
C ALA A 56 -2.64 7.94 14.98
N VAL A 57 -1.98 7.54 16.08
CA VAL A 57 -0.62 7.99 16.40
C VAL A 57 0.36 7.55 15.32
N LEU A 58 0.30 6.29 14.88
CA LEU A 58 1.17 5.78 13.81
C LEU A 58 0.96 6.53 12.50
N ALA A 59 -0.29 6.81 12.10
CA ALA A 59 -0.60 7.58 10.90
C ALA A 59 -0.08 9.03 11.00
N ILE A 60 -0.16 9.66 12.18
CA ILE A 60 0.41 10.99 12.41
C ILE A 60 1.94 10.95 12.31
N LEU A 61 2.58 9.95 12.93
CA LEU A 61 4.04 9.80 12.90
C LEU A 61 4.55 9.53 11.48
N ASP A 62 3.84 8.72 10.71
CA ASP A 62 4.13 8.45 9.30
C ASP A 62 4.02 9.73 8.47
N PHE A 63 2.90 10.46 8.60
CA PHE A 63 2.68 11.73 7.93
C PHE A 63 3.77 12.76 8.24
N ILE A 64 4.18 12.89 9.51
CA ILE A 64 5.24 13.83 9.93
C ILE A 64 6.62 13.33 9.49
N GLY A 65 6.89 12.02 9.63
CA GLY A 65 8.16 11.40 9.31
C GLY A 65 8.55 11.59 7.84
N ASP A 66 7.58 11.47 6.94
CA ASP A 66 7.71 11.70 5.50
C ASP A 66 8.15 13.13 5.13
N LYS A 67 8.01 14.10 6.04
CA LYS A 67 8.43 15.49 5.81
C LYS A 67 9.89 15.75 6.17
N VAL A 68 10.54 14.82 6.88
CA VAL A 68 11.93 14.97 7.31
C VAL A 68 12.80 13.98 6.51
N PRO A 69 13.69 14.43 5.61
CA PRO A 69 14.38 13.53 4.65
C PRO A 69 15.12 12.34 5.26
N ALA A 70 15.74 12.53 6.43
CA ALA A 70 16.44 11.46 7.14
C ALA A 70 15.47 10.42 7.75
N VAL A 71 14.29 10.87 8.18
CA VAL A 71 13.26 10.01 8.78
C VAL A 71 12.47 9.29 7.68
N ASP A 72 12.13 9.99 6.60
CA ASP A 72 11.44 9.47 5.41
C ASP A 72 12.10 8.19 4.88
N SER A 73 13.44 8.19 4.79
CA SER A 73 14.20 7.02 4.32
C SER A 73 14.01 5.79 5.23
N VAL A 74 13.98 6.00 6.55
CA VAL A 74 13.79 4.92 7.53
C VAL A 74 12.35 4.38 7.48
N PHE A 75 11.38 5.29 7.44
CA PHE A 75 9.96 4.94 7.33
C PHE A 75 9.67 4.17 6.04
N HIS A 76 10.31 4.53 4.93
CA HIS A 76 10.18 3.80 3.67
C HIS A 76 10.70 2.36 3.76
N ILE A 77 11.85 2.14 4.41
CA ILE A 77 12.41 0.81 4.61
C ILE A 77 11.48 -0.03 5.48
N ILE A 78 11.01 0.54 6.59
CA ILE A 78 10.05 -0.10 7.49
C ILE A 78 8.75 -0.43 6.73
N GLY A 79 8.30 0.48 5.88
CA GLY A 79 7.11 0.35 5.04
C GLY A 79 7.17 -0.84 4.08
N LEU A 80 8.36 -1.31 3.66
CA LEU A 80 8.48 -2.52 2.84
C LEU A 80 7.99 -3.79 3.55
N VAL A 81 8.01 -3.80 4.88
CA VAL A 81 7.52 -4.92 5.70
C VAL A 81 6.13 -4.64 6.25
N ILE A 82 5.89 -3.42 6.74
CA ILE A 82 4.62 -3.08 7.38
C ILE A 82 3.48 -2.99 6.36
N SER A 83 3.70 -2.39 5.19
CA SER A 83 2.63 -2.19 4.20
C SER A 83 2.03 -3.51 3.70
N PRO A 84 2.84 -4.54 3.35
CA PRO A 84 2.27 -5.83 2.95
C PRO A 84 1.48 -6.53 4.06
N ILE A 85 1.94 -6.42 5.32
CA ILE A 85 1.23 -6.98 6.47
C ILE A 85 -0.09 -6.24 6.69
N ALA A 86 -0.07 -4.91 6.68
CA ALA A 86 -1.26 -4.07 6.79
C ALA A 86 -2.26 -4.39 5.66
N GLY A 87 -1.77 -4.56 4.42
CA GLY A 87 -2.60 -4.92 3.28
C GLY A 87 -3.29 -6.26 3.45
N ALA A 88 -2.59 -7.28 3.95
CA ALA A 88 -3.18 -8.56 4.28
C ALA A 88 -4.28 -8.43 5.34
N ILE A 89 -4.00 -7.69 6.42
CA ILE A 89 -4.93 -7.47 7.53
C ILE A 89 -6.22 -6.81 7.02
N VAL A 90 -6.10 -5.70 6.31
CA VAL A 90 -7.28 -4.97 5.84
C VAL A 90 -8.06 -5.78 4.79
N ALA A 91 -7.36 -6.47 3.88
CA ALA A 91 -8.01 -7.29 2.86
C ALA A 91 -8.82 -8.43 3.47
N LEU A 92 -8.28 -9.11 4.49
CA LEU A 92 -8.97 -10.19 5.19
C LEU A 92 -10.13 -9.66 6.05
N ALA A 93 -9.94 -8.52 6.69
CA ALA A 93 -11.00 -7.86 7.46
C ALA A 93 -12.19 -7.43 6.58
N ALA A 94 -11.91 -7.04 5.34
CA ALA A 94 -12.92 -6.62 4.36
C ALA A 94 -13.54 -7.78 3.56
N ALA A 95 -12.85 -8.92 3.43
CA ALA A 95 -13.32 -10.04 2.63
C ALA A 95 -14.60 -10.68 3.19
N GLN A 96 -14.81 -10.62 4.51
CA GLN A 96 -15.88 -11.32 5.23
C GLN A 96 -15.96 -12.83 4.86
N ASP A 97 -16.93 -13.57 5.40
CA ASP A 97 -17.20 -14.97 5.00
C ASP A 97 -17.84 -15.08 3.60
N VAL A 98 -17.96 -13.97 2.88
CA VAL A 98 -18.63 -13.84 1.58
C VAL A 98 -17.73 -14.26 0.42
N VAL A 99 -16.41 -14.30 0.66
CA VAL A 99 -15.44 -14.76 -0.33
C VAL A 99 -15.31 -16.28 -0.25
N ALA A 100 -15.91 -16.99 -1.21
CA ALA A 100 -15.75 -18.45 -1.38
C ALA A 100 -14.32 -18.89 -1.78
N ILE A 101 -13.33 -18.00 -1.63
CA ILE A 101 -11.92 -18.24 -1.90
C ILE A 101 -11.20 -18.38 -0.56
N HIS A 102 -10.27 -19.34 -0.50
CA HIS A 102 -9.48 -19.57 0.69
C HIS A 102 -8.78 -18.28 1.19
N PRO A 103 -8.87 -17.92 2.49
CA PRO A 103 -8.32 -16.67 3.03
C PRO A 103 -6.83 -16.45 2.70
N ALA A 104 -6.03 -17.51 2.68
CA ALA A 104 -4.62 -17.42 2.30
C ALA A 104 -4.40 -16.84 0.89
N VAL A 105 -5.29 -17.14 -0.08
CA VAL A 105 -5.18 -16.60 -1.44
C VAL A 105 -5.47 -15.10 -1.45
N VAL A 106 -6.48 -14.66 -0.71
CA VAL A 106 -6.81 -13.25 -0.53
C VAL A 106 -5.64 -12.51 0.13
N ALA A 107 -5.07 -13.08 1.19
CA ALA A 107 -3.92 -12.52 1.89
C ALA A 107 -2.69 -12.39 0.97
N ILE A 108 -2.35 -13.44 0.20
CA ILE A 108 -1.23 -13.40 -0.74
C ILE A 108 -1.45 -12.33 -1.81
N ALA A 109 -2.65 -12.26 -2.39
CA ALA A 109 -2.97 -11.25 -3.39
C ALA A 109 -2.85 -9.82 -2.82
N ALA A 110 -3.32 -9.62 -1.59
CA ALA A 110 -3.22 -8.36 -0.88
C ALA A 110 -1.77 -7.96 -0.55
N ILE A 111 -0.95 -8.92 -0.08
CA ILE A 111 0.49 -8.74 0.16
C ILE A 111 1.19 -8.29 -1.11
N ILE A 112 0.91 -8.95 -2.24
CA ILE A 112 1.50 -8.60 -3.54
C ILE A 112 1.07 -7.19 -3.96
N ALA A 113 -0.22 -6.85 -3.83
CA ALA A 113 -0.73 -5.53 -4.20
C ALA A 113 -0.12 -4.41 -3.37
N ALA A 114 -0.08 -4.58 -2.04
CA ALA A 114 0.51 -3.61 -1.11
C ALA A 114 2.03 -3.48 -1.30
N ALA A 115 2.75 -4.61 -1.39
CA ALA A 115 4.20 -4.63 -1.62
C ALA A 115 4.57 -4.00 -2.97
N GLY A 116 3.82 -4.31 -4.02
CA GLY A 116 4.03 -3.75 -5.36
C GLY A 116 3.86 -2.24 -5.37
N THR A 117 2.81 -1.74 -4.70
CA THR A 117 2.53 -0.31 -4.60
C THR A 117 3.60 0.42 -3.78
N GLN A 118 4.00 -0.13 -2.62
CA GLN A 118 5.08 0.44 -1.80
C GLN A 118 6.41 0.44 -2.56
N SER A 119 6.71 -0.63 -3.30
CA SER A 119 7.94 -0.71 -4.11
C SER A 119 7.95 0.30 -5.27
N ALA A 120 6.79 0.57 -5.86
CA ALA A 120 6.65 1.59 -6.91
C ALA A 120 6.97 2.99 -6.37
N ARG A 121 6.44 3.35 -5.19
CA ARG A 121 6.75 4.62 -4.50
C ARG A 121 8.25 4.74 -4.20
N ALA A 122 8.82 3.70 -3.61
CA ALA A 122 10.25 3.65 -3.29
C ALA A 122 11.14 3.80 -4.54
N SER A 123 10.65 3.38 -5.71
CA SER A 123 11.37 3.52 -6.99
C SER A 123 11.32 4.94 -7.56
N ILE A 124 10.28 5.73 -7.26
CA ILE A 124 10.09 7.09 -7.78
C ILE A 124 10.89 8.12 -6.96
N ARG A 125 10.99 7.93 -5.64
CA ARG A 125 11.60 8.89 -4.71
C ARG A 125 13.03 9.30 -5.04
N PRO A 126 13.96 8.39 -5.43
CA PRO A 126 15.30 8.79 -5.81
C PRO A 126 15.32 9.75 -7.00
N ALA A 127 14.44 9.55 -7.99
CA ALA A 127 14.34 10.42 -9.15
C ALA A 127 13.78 11.80 -8.76
N VAL A 128 12.75 11.85 -7.91
CA VAL A 128 12.17 13.11 -7.42
C VAL A 128 13.15 13.87 -6.55
N THR A 129 13.90 13.17 -5.69
CA THR A 129 14.95 13.75 -4.86
C THR A 129 16.06 14.35 -5.72
N ALA A 130 16.55 13.59 -6.71
CA ALA A 130 17.57 14.06 -7.64
C ALA A 130 17.11 15.27 -8.47
N ALA A 131 15.84 15.32 -8.87
CA ALA A 131 15.29 16.40 -9.67
C ALA A 131 15.01 17.69 -8.88
N THR A 132 14.68 17.59 -7.58
CA THR A 132 14.15 18.72 -6.80
C THR A 132 14.96 19.08 -5.56
N GLY A 133 16.10 18.41 -5.34
CA GLY A 133 16.87 18.55 -4.11
C GLY A 133 16.11 18.05 -2.87
N GLY A 134 15.10 17.18 -3.04
CA GLY A 134 14.28 16.63 -1.96
C GLY A 134 13.07 17.50 -1.55
N THR A 135 12.92 18.71 -2.10
CA THR A 135 11.82 19.62 -1.72
C THR A 135 10.44 19.13 -2.16
N ALA A 136 10.36 18.38 -3.28
CA ALA A 136 9.09 17.85 -3.77
C ALA A 136 8.66 16.54 -3.08
N ASN A 137 9.53 15.91 -2.26
CA ASN A 137 9.19 14.67 -1.58
C ASN A 137 8.03 14.87 -0.59
N SER A 138 8.00 15.99 0.14
CA SER A 138 6.91 16.28 1.07
C SER A 138 5.56 16.46 0.36
N LEU A 139 5.57 17.07 -0.83
CA LEU A 139 4.36 17.24 -1.63
C LEU A 139 3.91 15.90 -2.23
N LEU A 140 4.86 15.08 -2.70
CA LEU A 140 4.58 13.73 -3.19
C LEU A 140 3.97 12.85 -2.09
N SER A 141 4.58 12.80 -0.91
CA SER A 141 4.03 12.08 0.25
C SER A 141 2.62 12.53 0.59
N PHE A 142 2.36 13.85 0.59
CA PHE A 142 1.01 14.36 0.84
C PHE A 142 -0.02 13.84 -0.18
N PHE A 143 0.34 13.78 -1.47
CA PHE A 143 -0.53 13.21 -2.49
C PHE A 143 -0.72 11.71 -2.32
N GLU A 144 0.32 10.98 -1.92
CA GLU A 144 0.24 9.54 -1.64
C GLU A 144 -0.70 9.26 -0.46
N ASP A 145 -0.62 10.05 0.61
CA ASP A 145 -1.50 9.93 1.78
C ASP A 145 -2.97 10.26 1.43
N ALA A 146 -3.19 11.33 0.67
CA ALA A 146 -4.52 11.70 0.20
C ALA A 146 -5.10 10.60 -0.72
N LEU A 147 -4.29 10.06 -1.63
CA LEU A 147 -4.67 8.96 -2.50
C LEU A 147 -4.95 7.68 -1.68
N ALA A 148 -4.16 7.37 -0.67
CA ALA A 148 -4.38 6.23 0.22
C ALA A 148 -5.72 6.34 0.94
N PHE A 149 -6.02 7.51 1.50
CA PHE A 149 -7.28 7.78 2.19
C PHE A 149 -8.48 7.70 1.24
N VAL A 150 -8.42 8.37 0.08
CA VAL A 150 -9.50 8.36 -0.92
C VAL A 150 -9.70 6.95 -1.48
N LEU A 151 -8.61 6.24 -1.81
CA LEU A 151 -8.69 4.87 -2.33
C LEU A 151 -9.28 3.92 -1.28
N SER A 152 -9.01 4.13 0.00
CA SER A 152 -9.62 3.35 1.09
C SER A 152 -11.13 3.56 1.16
N LEU A 153 -11.59 4.81 1.08
CA LEU A 153 -13.03 5.12 1.04
C LEU A 153 -13.69 4.55 -0.22
N LEU A 154 -13.06 4.70 -1.38
CA LEU A 154 -13.56 4.11 -2.62
C LEU A 154 -13.62 2.59 -2.54
N ALA A 155 -12.62 1.95 -1.95
CA ALA A 155 -12.60 0.49 -1.82
C ALA A 155 -13.76 -0.04 -0.96
N ILE A 156 -14.21 0.75 0.02
CA ILE A 156 -15.33 0.39 0.89
C ILE A 156 -16.68 0.70 0.23
N PHE A 157 -16.85 1.91 -0.30
CA PHE A 157 -18.15 2.39 -0.77
C PHE A 157 -18.39 2.20 -2.28
N LEU A 158 -17.33 2.20 -3.10
CA LEU A 158 -17.39 2.03 -4.55
C LEU A 158 -16.32 1.02 -5.04
N PRO A 159 -16.43 -0.27 -4.66
CA PRO A 159 -15.35 -1.26 -4.81
C PRO A 159 -14.88 -1.45 -6.26
N VAL A 160 -15.80 -1.35 -7.22
CA VAL A 160 -15.49 -1.47 -8.65
C VAL A 160 -14.55 -0.35 -9.12
N ILE A 161 -14.78 0.89 -8.66
CA ILE A 161 -13.92 2.03 -9.01
C ILE A 161 -12.53 1.85 -8.38
N ALA A 162 -12.49 1.48 -7.10
CA ALA A 162 -11.23 1.20 -6.42
C ALA A 162 -10.43 0.09 -7.11
N PHE A 163 -11.10 -0.97 -7.56
CA PHE A 163 -10.46 -2.06 -8.29
C PHE A 163 -9.86 -1.60 -9.61
N ILE A 164 -10.56 -0.74 -10.38
CA ILE A 164 -10.00 -0.15 -11.60
C ILE A 164 -8.75 0.67 -11.28
N ILE A 165 -8.78 1.50 -10.23
CA ILE A 165 -7.61 2.29 -9.78
C ILE A 165 -6.47 1.35 -9.37
N THR A 166 -6.75 0.28 -8.64
CA THR A 166 -5.78 -0.76 -8.28
C THR A 166 -5.12 -1.37 -9.51
N LEU A 167 -5.87 -1.69 -10.57
CA LEU A 167 -5.30 -2.24 -11.80
C LEU A 167 -4.36 -1.22 -12.49
N ILE A 168 -4.73 0.06 -12.50
CA ILE A 168 -3.89 1.14 -13.04
C ILE A 168 -2.59 1.24 -12.24
N LEU A 169 -2.68 1.28 -10.91
CA LEU A 169 -1.53 1.36 -10.02
C LEU A 169 -0.62 0.11 -10.15
N ALA A 170 -1.21 -1.08 -10.24
CA ALA A 170 -0.48 -2.32 -10.45
C ALA A 170 0.27 -2.32 -11.80
N PHE A 171 -0.36 -1.81 -12.86
CA PHE A 171 0.29 -1.69 -14.17
C PHE A 171 1.47 -0.71 -14.13
N VAL A 172 1.31 0.44 -13.46
CA VAL A 172 2.37 1.43 -13.27
C VAL A 172 3.51 0.83 -12.44
N ALA A 173 3.20 0.18 -11.32
CA ALA A 173 4.17 -0.51 -10.48
C ALA A 173 4.97 -1.56 -11.26
N TYR A 174 4.29 -2.39 -12.05
CA TYR A 174 4.93 -3.39 -12.90
C TYR A 174 5.93 -2.75 -13.88
N ARG A 175 5.56 -1.65 -14.55
CA ARG A 175 6.47 -0.96 -15.48
C ARG A 175 7.70 -0.41 -14.78
N LEU A 176 7.54 0.23 -13.63
CA LEU A 176 8.63 0.83 -12.87
C LEU A 176 9.61 -0.23 -12.34
N ILE A 177 9.08 -1.28 -11.72
CA ILE A 177 9.90 -2.39 -11.17
C ILE A 177 10.67 -3.08 -12.31
N ARG A 178 10.01 -3.34 -13.45
CA ARG A 178 10.67 -3.97 -14.60
C ARG A 178 11.79 -3.09 -15.17
N GLY A 179 11.62 -1.78 -15.17
CA GLY A 179 12.67 -0.82 -15.55
C GLY A 179 13.88 -0.88 -14.62
N ALA A 180 13.64 -0.83 -13.31
CA ALA A 180 14.71 -0.90 -12.29
C ALA A 180 15.50 -2.21 -12.37
N VAL A 181 14.82 -3.35 -12.55
CA VAL A 181 15.47 -4.68 -12.68
C VAL A 181 16.34 -4.78 -13.92
N ARG A 182 15.95 -4.17 -15.05
CA ARG A 182 16.77 -4.17 -16.27
C ARG A 182 18.10 -3.45 -16.04
N ILE A 183 18.05 -2.25 -15.46
CA ILE A 183 19.24 -1.43 -15.16
C ILE A 183 20.17 -2.17 -14.20
N TRP A 184 19.62 -2.80 -13.16
CA TRP A 184 20.40 -3.59 -12.20
C TRP A 184 21.09 -4.80 -12.84
N ARG A 185 20.40 -5.50 -13.76
CA ARG A 185 21.00 -6.63 -14.50
C ARG A 185 22.14 -6.17 -15.40
N GLU A 186 21.96 -5.07 -16.12
CA GLU A 186 22.99 -4.49 -16.99
C GLU A 186 24.22 -4.03 -16.19
N ALA A 187 24.01 -3.35 -15.06
CA ALA A 187 25.08 -2.93 -14.16
C ALA A 187 25.85 -4.13 -13.57
N LYS A 188 25.15 -5.22 -13.19
CA LYS A 188 25.79 -6.44 -12.66
C LYS A 188 26.58 -7.19 -13.73
N LEU A 189 26.11 -7.22 -14.97
CA LEU A 189 26.81 -7.84 -16.10
C LEU A 189 28.08 -7.07 -16.49
N ASN A 190 28.02 -5.73 -16.49
CA ASN A 190 29.19 -4.87 -16.70
C ASN A 190 30.21 -5.02 -15.56
N ARG A 191 29.75 -5.06 -14.29
CA ARG A 191 30.65 -5.20 -13.13
C ARG A 191 31.35 -6.56 -13.07
N ASN A 192 30.73 -7.61 -13.59
CA ASN A 192 31.33 -8.95 -13.65
C ASN A 192 32.17 -9.18 -14.92
N GLY A 193 32.35 -8.17 -15.79
CA GLY A 193 33.13 -8.32 -17.03
C GLY A 193 32.54 -9.27 -18.06
N ILE A 194 31.23 -9.57 -17.98
CA ILE A 194 30.54 -10.56 -18.84
C ILE A 194 29.91 -9.87 -20.09
N ALA A 195 30.07 -8.55 -20.23
CA ALA A 195 29.69 -7.82 -21.44
C ALA A 195 30.69 -8.14 -22.58
N ARG A 196 30.34 -9.19 -23.32
CA ARG A 196 30.88 -9.86 -24.53
C ARG A 196 32.18 -9.33 -25.19
N PRO A 197 33.04 -10.26 -25.72
CA PRO A 197 33.98 -9.92 -26.77
C PRO A 197 33.22 -9.51 -28.04
N PHE A 198 33.82 -8.55 -28.75
CA PHE A 198 33.44 -7.90 -30.02
C PHE A 198 32.36 -8.56 -30.89
#